data_AF-A0A2I0J2L0-F1
#
_entry.id   AF-A0A2I0J2L0-F1
#
_cell.length_a   1.000
_cell.length_b   1.000
_cell.length_c   1.000
_cell.angle_alpha   90.00
_cell.angle_beta   90.00
_cell.angle_gamma   90.00
#
_symmetry.space_group_name_H-M   'P 1'
#
loop_
_entity.id
_entity.type
_entity.pdbx_description
1 polymer ?
#
loop_
_entity_poly.entity_id
_entity_poly.type
_entity_poly.pdbx_seq_one_letter_code
_entity_poly.pdbx_strand_id
1 'polypeptide(L)'
;MLPFVLLAYRTSIRSSTGATWYSLVYGMEVILPVEVEIPSMRVLAESKLKEAEWAKQRYKQLNLIDEKWLTALCHGQCYQQRMARVFNKKVRPREFSPGDLILRKAA
;
A
#
# COMPACT_ATOMS: atom_id res chain seq x y z
N MET A 1 -18.46 3.98 -13.12
CA MET A 1 -17.59 4.78 -12.24
C MET A 1 -16.78 3.93 -11.26
N LEU A 2 -17.39 3.01 -10.51
CA LEU A 2 -16.70 2.16 -9.51
C LEU A 2 -15.41 1.44 -9.99
N PRO A 3 -15.36 0.86 -11.22
CA PRO A 3 -14.15 0.17 -11.68
C PRO A 3 -12.91 1.07 -11.78
N PHE A 4 -13.09 2.31 -12.23
CA PHE A 4 -12.00 3.29 -12.35
C PHE A 4 -11.50 3.75 -10.98
N VAL A 5 -12.40 3.90 -10.01
CA VAL A 5 -12.05 4.23 -8.62
C VAL A 5 -11.23 3.12 -7.99
N LEU A 6 -11.63 1.86 -8.19
CA LEU A 6 -10.89 0.70 -7.68
C LEU A 6 -9.50 0.59 -8.33
N LEU A 7 -9.40 0.84 -9.63
CA LEU A 7 -8.10 0.84 -10.32
C LEU A 7 -7.18 1.92 -9.74
N ALA A 8 -7.66 3.17 -9.67
CA ALA A 8 -6.89 4.29 -9.11
C ALA A 8 -6.47 4.02 -7.66
N TYR A 9 -7.36 3.43 -6.85
CA TYR A 9 -7.05 3.04 -5.48
C TYR A 9 -5.91 2.03 -5.43
N ARG A 10 -5.92 1.01 -6.31
CA ARG A 10 -4.93 -0.07 -6.34
C ARG A 10 -3.57 0.38 -6.86
N THR A 11 -3.53 1.35 -7.76
CA THR A 11 -2.31 1.84 -8.43
C THR A 11 -1.74 3.11 -7.80
N SER A 12 -2.47 3.75 -6.88
CA SER A 12 -1.96 4.90 -6.13
C SER A 12 -1.03 4.47 -4.99
N ILE A 13 0.09 5.18 -4.85
CA ILE A 13 0.98 5.03 -3.69
C ILE A 13 0.24 5.57 -2.46
N ARG A 14 0.15 4.75 -1.40
CA ARG A 14 -0.53 5.16 -0.16
C ARG A 14 0.48 5.75 0.80
N SER A 15 0.22 6.94 1.34
CA SER A 15 1.11 7.56 2.33
C SER A 15 1.32 6.72 3.59
N SER A 16 0.37 5.82 3.90
CA SER A 16 0.43 4.90 5.03
C SER A 16 1.33 3.68 4.82
N THR A 17 1.60 3.26 3.58
CA THR A 17 2.44 2.07 3.29
C THR A 17 3.64 2.39 2.41
N GLY A 18 3.66 3.55 1.74
CA GLY A 18 4.72 3.94 0.80
C GLY A 18 4.71 3.15 -0.52
N ALA A 19 3.71 2.29 -0.75
CA ALA A 19 3.62 1.40 -1.91
C ALA A 19 2.20 1.42 -2.51
N THR A 20 2.06 0.88 -3.72
CA THR A 20 0.75 0.63 -4.33
C THR A 20 0.17 -0.67 -3.75
N TRP A 21 -1.15 -0.76 -3.63
CA TRP A 21 -1.78 -2.01 -3.16
C TRP A 21 -1.51 -3.16 -4.12
N TYR A 22 -1.49 -2.87 -5.43
CA TYR A 22 -1.23 -3.86 -6.46
C TYR A 22 0.18 -4.44 -6.33
N SER A 23 1.20 -3.60 -6.10
CA SER A 23 2.58 -4.07 -5.94
C SER A 23 2.79 -4.97 -4.73
N LEU A 24 2.03 -4.74 -3.66
CA LEU A 24 2.07 -5.58 -2.47
C LEU A 24 1.42 -6.94 -2.75
N VAL A 25 0.32 -7.02 -3.49
CA VAL A 25 -0.33 -8.32 -3.76
C VAL A 25 0.42 -9.15 -4.80
N TYR A 26 0.89 -8.51 -5.88
CA TYR A 26 1.43 -9.22 -7.05
C TYR A 26 2.95 -9.13 -7.21
N GLY A 27 3.64 -8.42 -6.30
CA GLY A 27 5.10 -8.26 -6.32
C GLY A 27 5.64 -7.31 -7.41
N MET A 28 4.79 -6.75 -8.27
CA MET A 28 5.16 -5.83 -9.34
C MET A 28 4.12 -4.73 -9.52
N GLU A 29 4.50 -3.61 -10.12
CA GLU A 29 3.54 -2.56 -10.47
C GLU A 29 2.60 -3.02 -11.59
N VAL A 30 1.39 -2.48 -11.60
CA VAL A 30 0.44 -2.78 -12.68
C VAL A 30 0.96 -2.19 -13.98
N ILE A 31 0.78 -2.91 -15.09
CA ILE A 31 0.85 -2.34 -16.43
C ILE A 31 -0.51 -1.74 -16.72
N LEU A 32 -0.58 -0.42 -16.89
CA LEU A 32 -1.83 0.28 -17.14
C LEU A 32 -2.34 -0.01 -18.56
N PRO A 33 -3.66 -0.01 -18.81
CA PRO A 33 -4.19 -0.22 -20.16
C PRO A 33 -3.62 0.76 -21.20
N VAL A 34 -3.39 2.02 -20.81
CA VAL A 34 -2.76 3.03 -21.68
C VAL A 34 -1.33 2.69 -22.08
N GLU A 35 -0.58 1.98 -21.22
CA GLU A 35 0.77 1.51 -21.54
C GLU A 35 0.78 0.35 -22.53
N VAL A 36 -0.35 -0.34 -22.68
CA VAL A 36 -0.53 -1.41 -23.67
C VAL A 36 -1.00 -0.82 -24.99
N GLU A 37 -1.98 0.09 -24.94
CA GLU A 37 -2.51 0.79 -26.12
C GLU A 37 -1.45 1.68 -26.80
N ILE A 38 -0.66 2.38 -25.98
CA ILE A 38 0.56 3.08 -26.41
C ILE A 38 1.73 2.31 -25.81
N PRO A 39 2.37 1.39 -26.58
CA PRO A 39 3.37 0.48 -26.05
C PRO A 39 4.46 1.20 -25.26
N SER A 40 4.40 1.07 -23.93
CA SER A 40 5.37 1.68 -23.04
C SER A 40 6.72 0.96 -23.17
N MET A 41 7.80 1.61 -22.72
CA MET A 41 9.12 0.96 -22.73
C MET A 41 9.13 -0.36 -21.95
N ARG A 42 8.29 -0.50 -20.91
CA ARG A 42 8.16 -1.75 -20.14
C ARG A 42 7.56 -2.86 -20.99
N VAL A 43 6.44 -2.56 -21.65
CA VAL A 43 5.75 -3.51 -22.53
C VAL A 43 6.64 -3.92 -23.71
N LEU A 44 7.35 -2.97 -24.32
CA LEU A 44 8.28 -3.23 -25.42
C LEU A 44 9.50 -4.06 -25.01
N ALA A 45 9.97 -3.89 -23.76
CA ALA A 45 11.06 -4.69 -23.23
C ALA A 45 10.61 -6.13 -22.97
N GLU A 46 9.42 -6.32 -22.38
CA GLU A 46 8.88 -7.65 -22.09
C GLU A 46 8.47 -8.41 -23.35
N SER A 47 7.90 -7.74 -24.36
CA SER A 47 7.42 -8.37 -25.60
C SER A 47 8.55 -8.97 -26.46
N LYS A 48 9.80 -8.60 -26.23
CA LYS A 48 10.98 -9.08 -26.97
C LYS A 48 11.67 -10.26 -26.29
N LEU A 49 11.30 -10.60 -25.06
CA LEU A 49 11.93 -11.66 -24.30
C LEU A 49 11.43 -13.03 -24.74
N LYS A 50 12.33 -14.02 -24.70
CA LYS A 50 11.92 -15.42 -24.77
C LYS A 50 11.18 -15.79 -23.49
N GLU A 51 10.25 -16.72 -23.58
CA GLU A 51 9.41 -17.17 -22.45
C GLU A 51 10.24 -17.57 -21.21
N ALA A 52 11.35 -18.30 -21.41
CA ALA A 52 12.25 -18.70 -20.33
C ALA A 52 12.93 -17.50 -19.63
N GLU A 53 13.29 -16.45 -20.39
CA GLU A 53 13.90 -15.24 -19.85
C GLU A 53 12.86 -14.41 -19.09
N TRP A 54 11.64 -14.30 -19.63
CA TRP A 54 10.52 -13.65 -18.98
C TRP A 54 10.16 -14.34 -17.65
N ALA A 55 10.05 -15.66 -17.64
CA ALA A 55 9.79 -16.43 -16.42
C ALA A 55 10.89 -16.23 -15.36
N LYS A 56 12.16 -16.19 -15.78
CA LYS A 56 13.29 -15.89 -14.89
C LYS A 56 13.21 -14.49 -14.29
N GLN A 57 12.84 -13.48 -15.08
CA GLN A 57 12.63 -12.12 -14.58
C GLN A 57 11.46 -12.05 -13.59
N ARG A 58 10.35 -12.72 -13.91
CA ARG A 58 9.18 -12.79 -13.03
C ARG A 58 9.51 -13.45 -11.69
N TYR A 59 10.29 -14.53 -11.71
CA TYR A 59 10.77 -15.19 -10.49
C TYR A 59 11.61 -14.25 -9.61
N LYS A 60 12.53 -13.49 -10.21
CA LYS A 60 13.31 -12.48 -9.47
C LYS A 60 12.44 -11.42 -8.82
N GLN A 61 11.40 -10.94 -9.51
CA GLN A 61 10.46 -9.97 -8.93
C GLN A 61 9.70 -10.55 -7.73
N LEU A 62 9.27 -11.81 -7.84
CA LEU A 62 8.58 -12.51 -6.76
C LEU A 62 9.49 -12.74 -5.55
N ASN A 63 10.76 -13.05 -5.75
CA ASN A 63 11.71 -13.19 -4.64
C ASN A 63 11.89 -11.88 -3.83
N LEU A 64 11.64 -10.72 -4.43
CA LEU A 64 11.72 -9.43 -3.75
C LEU A 64 10.41 -9.03 -3.04
N ILE A 65 9.37 -9.88 -3.08
CA ILE A 65 8.06 -9.53 -2.51
C ILE A 65 8.13 -9.38 -1.00
N ASP A 66 8.88 -10.26 -0.33
CA ASP A 66 9.03 -10.25 1.13
C ASP A 66 9.71 -8.96 1.61
N GLU A 67 10.75 -8.51 0.89
CA GLU A 67 11.42 -7.24 1.18
C GLU A 67 10.46 -6.04 1.03
N LYS A 68 9.60 -6.06 0.00
CA LYS A 68 8.57 -5.03 -0.20
C LYS A 68 7.53 -5.04 0.93
N TRP A 69 7.10 -6.22 1.37
CA TRP A 69 6.18 -6.37 2.50
C TRP A 69 6.80 -5.85 3.79
N LEU A 70 8.05 -6.22 4.09
CA LEU A 70 8.77 -5.74 5.26
C LEU A 70 8.92 -4.22 5.26
N THR A 71 9.25 -3.64 4.10
CA THR A 71 9.36 -2.19 3.93
C THR A 71 8.03 -1.50 4.18
N ALA A 72 6.94 -2.01 3.57
CA ALA A 72 5.60 -1.45 3.74
C ALA A 72 5.08 -1.58 5.18
N LEU A 73 5.40 -2.68 5.87
CA LEU A 73 5.07 -2.89 7.28
C LEU A 73 5.79 -1.89 8.18
N CYS A 74 7.10 -1.72 7.99
CA CYS A 74 7.90 -0.75 8.73
C CYS A 74 7.37 0.68 8.52
N HIS A 75 7.08 1.03 7.27
CA HIS A 75 6.48 2.33 6.93
C HIS A 75 5.11 2.53 7.58
N GLY A 76 4.27 1.49 7.58
CA GLY A 76 2.98 1.46 8.25
C GLY A 76 3.07 1.69 9.76
N GLN A 77 4.02 1.04 10.43
CA GLN A 77 4.27 1.25 11.86
C GLN A 77 4.72 2.68 12.15
N CYS A 78 5.68 3.20 11.37
CA CYS A 78 6.13 4.59 11.49
C CYS A 78 4.98 5.59 11.27
N TYR A 79 4.13 5.34 10.27
CA TYR A 79 2.94 6.15 10.00
C TYR A 79 1.96 6.12 11.17
N GLN A 80 1.64 4.93 11.70
CA GLN A 80 0.75 4.78 12.86
C GLN A 80 1.31 5.49 14.10
N GLN A 81 2.60 5.35 14.39
CA GLN A 81 3.24 6.06 15.49
C GLN A 81 3.16 7.58 15.32
N ARG A 82 3.37 8.09 14.10
CA ARG A 82 3.23 9.52 13.81
C ARG A 82 1.79 9.99 14.04
N MET A 83 0.81 9.24 13.57
CA MET A 83 -0.61 9.54 13.77
C MET A 83 -1.00 9.53 15.25
N ALA A 84 -0.56 8.50 16.00
CA ALA A 84 -0.79 8.38 17.43
C ALA A 84 -0.19 9.57 18.21
N ARG A 85 1.04 9.98 17.90
CA ARG A 85 1.67 11.16 18.52
C ARG A 85 0.86 12.43 18.30
N VAL A 86 0.39 12.68 17.08
CA VAL A 86 -0.40 13.87 16.75
C VAL A 86 -1.75 13.86 17.47
N PHE A 87 -2.42 12.71 17.51
CA PHE A 87 -3.69 12.56 18.20
C PHE A 87 -3.52 12.72 19.72
N ASN A 88 -2.58 11.97 20.31
CA ASN A 88 -2.34 11.98 21.76
C ASN A 88 -1.87 13.34 22.26
N LYS A 89 -1.19 14.16 21.44
CA LYS A 89 -0.83 15.54 21.79
C LYS A 89 -2.06 16.39 22.19
N LYS A 90 -3.23 16.10 21.64
CA LYS A 90 -4.48 16.83 21.94
C LYS A 90 -5.31 16.18 23.04
N VAL A 91 -5.01 14.93 23.40
CA VAL A 91 -5.75 14.19 24.43
C VAL A 91 -5.18 14.56 25.80
N ARG A 92 -6.03 15.04 26.69
CA ARG A 92 -5.69 15.18 28.11
C ARG A 92 -6.04 13.86 28.80
N PRO A 93 -5.07 13.14 29.39
CA PRO A 93 -5.36 11.96 30.19
C PRO A 93 -6.33 12.34 31.31
N ARG A 94 -7.36 11.53 31.51
CA ARG A 94 -8.26 11.61 32.66
C ARG A 94 -8.28 10.23 33.30
N GLU A 95 -7.98 10.21 34.58
CA GLU A 95 -8.15 9.04 35.43
C GLU A 95 -9.54 9.11 36.07
N PHE A 96 -10.20 7.96 36.20
CA PHE A 96 -11.54 7.85 36.78
C PHE A 96 -11.51 6.82 37.89
N SER A 97 -12.17 7.11 39.00
CA SER A 97 -12.33 6.23 40.15
C SER A 97 -13.73 5.61 40.17
N PRO A 98 -13.91 4.43 40.81
CA PRO A 98 -15.24 3.89 41.08
C PRO A 98 -16.10 4.91 41.83
N GLY A 99 -17.26 5.26 41.25
CA GLY A 99 -18.16 6.29 41.78
C GLY A 99 -18.20 7.60 40.97
N ASP A 100 -17.26 7.80 40.05
CA ASP A 100 -17.26 8.97 39.17
C ASP A 100 -18.41 8.92 38.17
N LEU A 101 -19.18 10.01 38.08
CA LEU A 101 -20.24 10.18 37.10
C LEU A 101 -19.64 10.66 35.77
N ILE A 102 -19.71 9.80 34.75
CA ILE A 102 -19.26 10.12 33.39
C ILE A 102 -20.44 10.20 32.42
N LEU A 103 -20.39 11.17 31.52
CA LEU A 103 -21.36 11.28 30.43
C LEU A 103 -21.03 10.25 29.35
N ARG A 104 -21.96 9.33 29.13
CA ARG A 104 -21.88 8.40 28.01
C ARG A 104 -22.41 9.09 26.74
N LYS A 105 -21.72 8.90 25.62
CA LYS A 105 -22.24 9.33 24.33
C LYS A 105 -23.52 8.53 24.04
N ALA A 106 -24.65 9.22 23.88
CA ALA A 106 -25.88 8.62 23.39
C ALA A 106 -25.64 8.11 21.95
N ALA A 107 -26.11 6.90 21.67
CA ALA A 107 -25.92 6.23 20.39
C ALA A 107 -26.65 6.95 19.25
#